data_AF-A0A8H3BVE5-F1
#
_entry.id   AF-A0A8H3BVE5-F1
#
_cell.length_a   1.000
_cell.length_b   1.000
_cell.length_c   1.000
_cell.angle_alpha   90.00
_cell.angle_beta   90.00
_cell.angle_gamma   90.00
#
_symmetry.space_group_name_H-M   'P 1'
#
loop_
_entity.id
_entity.type
_entity.pdbx_description
1 polymer ?
#
loop_
_entity_poly.entity_id
_entity_poly.type
_entity_poly.pdbx_seq_one_letter_code
_entity_poly.pdbx_strand_id
1 'polypeptide(L)'
;MNVTRIAVFGATATGKTTFVSDAGGSLPAHQGSKRYTPSVRQSNFGIDGRSVVLYDMPGFDDTRLSDTEVLGVIGTSLASLYRNGFKLTGIICMHRITDIRIGDTSRRTFNVFQKLCGKESLTNVLIVTNMWSDPPTVEQIARETELRTHPDFFKPAIEQGATIVRRTHKNKRSAHDIIRMLLNKNPVAMKVQKELVDEGKVLSDTAAWQELEHGRTVAAERHKAELEELQAEQEEAKGYSDESGQSELAQYQQGVKAAEERFLRELAVLRKGYDDARWQRQAEKIRDELKAMEDCQQAVREQLEAALRQQEASESHLRNLQKRLADFGI
;
A
#
# COMPACT_ATOMS: atom_id res chain seq x y z
N MET A 1 -13.27 -25.50 -29.50
CA MET A 1 -14.05 -24.57 -28.66
C MET A 1 -13.11 -23.47 -28.17
N ASN A 2 -13.39 -22.19 -28.44
CA ASN A 2 -12.58 -21.09 -27.93
C ASN A 2 -12.85 -20.90 -26.44
N VAL A 3 -11.80 -20.99 -25.62
CA VAL A 3 -11.87 -20.80 -24.16
C VAL A 3 -11.46 -19.37 -23.83
N THR A 4 -12.37 -18.59 -23.25
CA THR A 4 -12.12 -17.23 -22.78
C THR A 4 -11.45 -17.28 -21.41
N ARG A 5 -10.25 -16.69 -21.29
CA ARG A 5 -9.48 -16.66 -20.04
C ARG A 5 -9.40 -15.24 -19.50
N ILE A 6 -9.84 -15.03 -18.27
CA ILE A 6 -9.89 -13.71 -17.65
C ILE A 6 -9.22 -13.76 -16.28
N ALA A 7 -8.31 -12.82 -16.03
CA ALA A 7 -7.69 -12.65 -14.71
C ALA A 7 -8.40 -11.50 -13.95
N VAL A 8 -8.64 -11.70 -12.65
CA VAL A 8 -9.31 -10.73 -11.78
C VAL A 8 -8.31 -10.21 -10.74
N PHE A 9 -7.98 -8.93 -10.83
CA PHE A 9 -7.05 -8.17 -10.00
C PHE A 9 -7.77 -7.14 -9.12
N GLY A 10 -7.04 -6.52 -8.19
CA GLY A 10 -7.52 -5.47 -7.29
C GLY A 10 -7.04 -5.68 -5.86
N ALA A 11 -7.11 -4.64 -5.03
CA ALA A 11 -6.73 -4.70 -3.62
C ALA A 11 -7.59 -5.69 -2.81
N THR A 12 -7.14 -6.06 -1.62
CA THR A 12 -7.89 -6.88 -0.67
C THR A 12 -9.24 -6.23 -0.35
N ALA A 13 -10.27 -7.05 -0.14
CA ALA A 13 -11.65 -6.61 0.13
C ALA A 13 -12.34 -5.77 -0.98
N THR A 14 -11.82 -5.70 -2.20
CA THR A 14 -12.50 -5.04 -3.36
C THR A 14 -13.65 -5.88 -3.97
N GLY A 15 -13.81 -7.13 -3.53
CA GLY A 15 -14.87 -8.03 -3.98
C GLY A 15 -14.51 -8.96 -5.14
N LYS A 16 -13.22 -9.20 -5.42
CA LYS A 16 -12.72 -10.14 -6.46
C LYS A 16 -13.32 -11.54 -6.32
N THR A 17 -13.12 -12.17 -5.16
CA THR A 17 -13.63 -13.52 -4.89
C THR A 17 -15.15 -13.60 -4.96
N THR A 18 -15.85 -12.56 -4.48
CA THR A 18 -17.31 -12.47 -4.61
C THR A 18 -17.73 -12.39 -6.08
N PHE A 19 -17.06 -11.57 -6.89
CA PHE A 19 -17.32 -11.47 -8.33
C PHE A 19 -17.12 -12.82 -9.03
N VAL A 20 -16.03 -13.53 -8.73
CA VAL A 20 -15.74 -14.85 -9.31
C VAL A 20 -16.78 -15.90 -8.89
N SER A 21 -17.22 -15.86 -7.63
CA SER A 21 -18.29 -16.72 -7.10
C SER A 21 -19.63 -16.43 -7.76
N ASP A 22 -19.99 -15.16 -7.89
CA ASP A 22 -21.23 -14.72 -8.53
C ASP A 22 -21.26 -15.18 -10.00
N ALA A 23 -20.14 -15.09 -10.72
CA ALA A 23 -20.04 -15.52 -12.10
C ALA A 23 -20.14 -17.05 -12.28
N GLY A 24 -19.44 -17.81 -11.43
CA GLY A 24 -19.41 -19.27 -11.49
C GLY A 24 -20.70 -19.93 -11.01
N GLY A 25 -21.50 -19.24 -10.20
CA GLY A 25 -22.59 -19.83 -9.45
C GLY A 25 -22.05 -20.55 -8.21
N SER A 26 -22.74 -20.39 -7.07
CA SER A 26 -22.37 -21.06 -5.82
C SER A 26 -22.37 -22.58 -6.03
N LEU A 27 -21.19 -23.16 -6.16
CA LEU A 27 -20.98 -24.58 -5.91
C LEU A 27 -20.34 -24.69 -4.52
N PRO A 28 -20.75 -25.67 -3.70
CA PRO A 28 -20.10 -25.93 -2.42
C PRO A 28 -18.59 -26.02 -2.66
N ALA A 29 -17.80 -25.51 -1.71
CA ALA A 29 -16.39 -25.13 -1.78
C ALA A 29 -15.40 -26.22 -2.30
N HIS A 30 -15.89 -27.37 -2.76
CA HIS A 30 -15.13 -28.55 -3.14
C HIS A 30 -15.37 -29.04 -4.58
N GLN A 31 -16.25 -28.41 -5.39
CA GLN A 31 -16.46 -28.88 -6.79
C GLN A 31 -16.41 -27.81 -7.90
N GLY A 32 -16.52 -26.51 -7.60
CA GLY A 32 -16.52 -25.46 -8.65
C GLY A 32 -15.22 -24.64 -8.77
N SER A 33 -14.47 -24.52 -7.68
CA SER A 33 -13.23 -23.74 -7.64
C SER A 33 -12.04 -24.65 -7.35
N LYS A 34 -11.20 -24.86 -8.36
CA LYS A 34 -9.93 -25.56 -8.17
C LYS A 34 -8.87 -24.53 -7.81
N ARG A 35 -8.05 -24.82 -6.80
CA ARG A 35 -6.83 -24.04 -6.56
C ARG A 35 -5.90 -24.26 -7.76
N TYR A 36 -5.56 -23.19 -8.46
CA TYR A 36 -4.59 -23.21 -9.55
C TYR A 36 -3.16 -23.19 -8.99
N THR A 37 -2.96 -22.36 -7.97
CA THR A 37 -1.80 -22.36 -7.06
C THR A 37 -2.33 -22.22 -5.62
N PRO A 38 -1.49 -22.30 -4.56
CA PRO A 38 -1.96 -22.10 -3.19
C PRO A 38 -2.76 -20.82 -2.98
N SER A 39 -2.48 -19.76 -3.76
CA SER A 39 -3.09 -18.43 -3.61
C SER A 39 -3.93 -17.97 -4.81
N VAL A 40 -3.93 -18.66 -5.95
CA VAL A 40 -4.78 -18.33 -7.12
C VAL A 40 -5.90 -19.36 -7.26
N ARG A 41 -7.15 -18.91 -7.32
CA ARG A 41 -8.32 -19.77 -7.52
C ARG A 41 -8.79 -19.70 -8.96
N GLN A 42 -9.18 -20.85 -9.52
CA GLN A 42 -9.75 -20.94 -10.85
C GLN A 42 -11.24 -21.28 -10.74
N SER A 43 -12.07 -20.62 -11.56
CA SER A 43 -13.50 -20.93 -11.71
C SER A 43 -13.83 -21.10 -13.19
N ASN A 44 -14.48 -22.21 -13.55
CA ASN A 44 -14.80 -22.58 -14.92
C ASN A 44 -16.31 -22.68 -15.10
N PHE A 45 -16.87 -21.99 -16.10
CA PHE A 45 -18.31 -22.01 -16.38
C PHE A 45 -18.59 -21.60 -17.83
N GLY A 46 -19.84 -21.74 -18.27
CA GLY A 46 -20.30 -21.32 -19.59
C GLY A 46 -21.03 -19.98 -19.56
N ILE A 47 -20.75 -19.10 -20.54
CA ILE A 47 -21.59 -17.93 -20.87
C ILE A 47 -21.85 -17.97 -22.37
N ASP A 48 -23.12 -17.89 -22.77
CA ASP A 48 -23.55 -17.76 -24.17
C ASP A 48 -22.88 -18.78 -25.11
N GLY A 49 -22.78 -20.04 -24.68
CA GLY A 49 -22.16 -21.14 -25.43
C GLY A 49 -20.63 -21.14 -25.45
N ARG A 50 -19.96 -20.20 -24.76
CA ARG A 50 -18.49 -20.14 -24.63
C ARG A 50 -18.03 -20.60 -23.26
N SER A 51 -16.92 -21.34 -23.23
CA SER A 51 -16.25 -21.72 -21.98
C SER A 51 -15.43 -20.53 -21.46
N VAL A 52 -15.68 -20.14 -20.21
CA VAL A 52 -14.99 -19.05 -19.52
C VAL A 52 -14.21 -19.63 -18.34
N VAL A 53 -12.99 -19.15 -18.18
CA VAL A 53 -12.10 -19.44 -17.05
C VAL A 53 -11.75 -18.12 -16.37
N LEU A 54 -12.14 -17.97 -15.10
CA LEU A 54 -11.72 -16.85 -14.26
C LEU A 54 -10.58 -17.28 -13.34
N TYR A 55 -9.54 -16.46 -13.26
CA TYR A 55 -8.46 -16.57 -12.28
C TYR A 55 -8.63 -15.47 -11.21
N ASP A 56 -9.01 -15.87 -10.00
CA ASP A 56 -9.05 -15.00 -8.82
C ASP A 56 -7.62 -14.83 -8.30
N MET A 57 -7.03 -13.66 -8.55
CA MET A 57 -5.67 -13.36 -8.13
C MET A 57 -5.66 -12.84 -6.68
N PRO A 58 -4.59 -13.09 -5.90
CA PRO A 58 -4.42 -12.46 -4.60
C PRO A 58 -4.50 -10.93 -4.71
N GLY A 59 -5.00 -10.29 -3.66
CA GLY A 59 -5.06 -8.83 -3.62
C GLY A 59 -3.79 -8.23 -3.03
N PHE A 60 -3.38 -7.08 -3.57
CA PHE A 60 -2.49 -6.15 -2.87
C PHE A 60 -3.15 -5.65 -1.59
N ASP A 61 -2.38 -5.10 -0.64
CA ASP A 61 -2.87 -4.72 0.69
C ASP A 61 -3.43 -5.89 1.51
N ASP A 62 -2.85 -7.10 1.38
CA ASP A 62 -3.20 -8.25 2.23
C ASP A 62 -2.48 -8.12 3.59
N THR A 63 -3.15 -8.45 4.70
CA THR A 63 -2.56 -8.39 6.05
C THR A 63 -1.63 -9.57 6.34
N ARG A 64 -1.71 -10.63 5.51
CA ARG A 64 -0.96 -11.89 5.63
C ARG A 64 0.20 -11.97 4.65
N LEU A 65 0.07 -11.38 3.46
CA LEU A 65 1.10 -11.35 2.42
C LEU A 65 1.51 -9.92 2.14
N SER A 66 2.81 -9.69 2.02
CA SER A 66 3.36 -8.42 1.53
C SER A 66 3.07 -8.22 0.03
N ASP A 67 3.06 -6.97 -0.44
CA ASP A 67 2.80 -6.67 -1.85
C ASP A 67 3.83 -7.30 -2.81
N THR A 68 5.07 -7.52 -2.35
CA THR A 68 6.12 -8.21 -3.12
C THR A 68 5.82 -9.69 -3.26
N GLU A 69 5.33 -10.34 -2.21
CA GLU A 69 4.87 -11.74 -2.28
C GLU A 69 3.62 -11.87 -3.16
N VAL A 70 2.67 -10.93 -3.04
CA VAL A 70 1.48 -10.89 -3.90
C VAL A 70 1.90 -10.75 -5.37
N LEU A 71 2.80 -9.81 -5.67
CA LEU A 71 3.37 -9.62 -7.00
C LEU A 71 4.10 -10.88 -7.49
N GLY A 72 4.83 -11.57 -6.60
CA GLY A 72 5.50 -12.84 -6.88
C GLY A 72 4.53 -13.95 -7.29
N VAL A 73 3.43 -14.11 -6.56
CA VAL A 73 2.42 -15.10 -6.90
C VAL A 73 1.72 -14.75 -8.22
N ILE A 74 1.40 -13.47 -8.43
CA ILE A 74 0.81 -12.98 -9.68
C ILE A 74 1.73 -13.26 -10.87
N GLY A 75 2.99 -12.80 -10.79
CA GLY A 75 3.97 -12.95 -11.86
C GLY A 75 4.22 -14.41 -12.23
N THR A 76 4.42 -15.26 -11.22
CA THR A 76 4.63 -16.70 -11.41
C THR A 76 3.42 -17.38 -12.05
N SER A 77 2.20 -17.02 -11.61
CA SER A 77 0.97 -17.59 -12.15
C SER A 77 0.73 -17.18 -13.60
N LEU A 78 0.94 -15.90 -13.93
CA LEU A 78 0.82 -15.38 -15.30
C LEU A 78 1.89 -15.95 -16.24
N ALA A 79 3.13 -16.08 -15.78
CA ALA A 79 4.22 -16.69 -16.55
C ALA A 79 3.93 -18.16 -16.83
N SER A 80 3.43 -18.91 -15.85
CA SER A 80 3.02 -20.30 -16.02
C SER A 80 1.90 -20.45 -17.06
N LEU A 81 0.87 -19.60 -17.01
CA LEU A 81 -0.19 -19.59 -18.04
C LEU A 81 0.39 -19.34 -19.44
N TYR A 82 1.28 -18.36 -19.57
CA TYR A 82 1.87 -17.98 -20.84
C TYR A 82 2.77 -19.06 -21.44
N ARG A 83 3.63 -19.69 -20.62
CA ARG A 83 4.49 -20.81 -21.04
C ARG A 83 3.69 -22.00 -21.57
N ASN A 84 2.49 -22.21 -21.04
CA ASN A 84 1.55 -23.24 -21.51
C ASN A 84 0.76 -22.79 -22.77
N GLY A 85 1.14 -21.70 -23.41
CA GLY A 85 0.49 -21.17 -24.62
C GLY A 85 -0.84 -20.44 -24.34
N PHE A 86 -1.17 -20.15 -23.09
CA PHE A 86 -2.42 -19.48 -22.74
C PHE A 86 -2.24 -17.97 -22.59
N LYS A 87 -2.93 -17.21 -23.46
CA LYS A 87 -3.07 -15.76 -23.37
C LYS A 87 -4.38 -15.37 -22.70
N LEU A 88 -4.43 -14.15 -22.15
CA LEU A 88 -5.63 -13.63 -21.48
C LEU A 88 -6.53 -12.93 -22.49
N THR A 89 -7.79 -13.33 -22.55
CA THR A 89 -8.83 -12.64 -23.33
C THR A 89 -9.24 -11.34 -22.66
N GLY A 90 -9.20 -11.28 -21.33
CA GLY A 90 -9.57 -10.10 -20.59
C GLY A 90 -8.92 -10.01 -19.22
N ILE A 91 -8.93 -8.81 -18.68
CA ILE A 91 -8.37 -8.50 -17.37
C ILE A 91 -9.41 -7.64 -16.65
N ILE A 92 -9.79 -8.00 -15.44
CA ILE A 92 -10.73 -7.24 -14.62
C ILE A 92 -9.96 -6.69 -13.43
N CYS A 93 -9.90 -5.37 -13.27
CA CYS A 93 -9.37 -4.70 -12.09
C CYS A 93 -10.52 -4.21 -11.22
N MET A 94 -10.75 -4.88 -10.09
CA MET A 94 -11.80 -4.52 -9.13
C MET A 94 -11.33 -3.36 -8.23
N HIS A 95 -12.19 -2.36 -8.05
CA HIS A 95 -11.93 -1.19 -7.20
C HIS A 95 -13.19 -0.84 -6.37
N ARG A 96 -13.03 -0.43 -5.11
CA ARG A 96 -14.18 0.02 -4.30
C ARG A 96 -14.43 1.50 -4.57
N ILE A 97 -15.67 1.88 -4.86
CA ILE A 97 -16.01 3.29 -5.05
C ILE A 97 -15.87 4.10 -3.75
N THR A 98 -16.00 3.43 -2.60
CA THR A 98 -15.90 4.03 -1.27
C THR A 98 -14.47 4.13 -0.74
N ASP A 99 -13.44 3.86 -1.55
CA ASP A 99 -12.06 4.09 -1.11
C ASP A 99 -11.81 5.60 -1.04
N ILE A 100 -12.09 6.16 0.15
CA ILE A 100 -11.88 7.56 0.51
C ILE A 100 -10.43 7.71 0.96
N ARG A 101 -9.65 8.39 0.10
CA ARG A 101 -8.37 9.09 0.35
C ARG A 101 -7.43 8.86 -0.83
N ILE A 102 -6.70 9.92 -1.14
CA ILE A 102 -5.35 9.86 -1.69
C ILE A 102 -4.48 9.17 -0.63
N GLY A 103 -4.65 7.86 -0.46
CA GLY A 103 -3.64 7.04 0.16
C GLY A 103 -2.65 6.68 -0.95
N ASP A 104 -1.37 7.00 -0.75
CA ASP A 104 -0.31 6.63 -1.70
C ASP A 104 -0.38 5.14 -2.08
N THR A 105 -0.92 4.29 -1.21
CA THR A 105 -1.07 2.84 -1.41
C THR A 105 -2.02 2.45 -2.55
N SER A 106 -3.21 3.04 -2.67
CA SER A 106 -4.14 2.71 -3.76
C SER A 106 -3.63 3.17 -5.14
N ARG A 107 -2.95 4.32 -5.17
CA ARG A 107 -2.25 4.83 -6.38
C ARG A 107 -1.11 3.90 -6.77
N ARG A 108 -0.25 3.53 -5.81
CA ARG A 108 0.87 2.60 -6.01
C ARG A 108 0.38 1.26 -6.57
N THR A 109 -0.65 0.68 -5.97
CA THR A 109 -1.24 -0.59 -6.43
C THR A 109 -1.73 -0.51 -7.87
N PHE A 110 -2.34 0.61 -8.27
CA PHE A 110 -2.78 0.79 -9.65
C PHE A 110 -1.61 1.01 -10.63
N ASN A 111 -0.59 1.78 -10.25
CA ASN A 111 0.60 1.96 -11.08
C ASN A 111 1.31 0.62 -11.32
N VAL A 112 1.49 -0.20 -10.28
CA VAL A 112 2.04 -1.55 -10.41
C VAL A 112 1.19 -2.39 -11.38
N PHE A 113 -0.14 -2.33 -11.27
CA PHE A 113 -1.05 -2.99 -12.21
C PHE A 113 -0.88 -2.49 -13.66
N GLN A 114 -0.73 -1.18 -13.88
CA GLN A 114 -0.45 -0.63 -15.21
C GLN A 114 0.87 -1.15 -15.79
N LYS A 115 1.93 -1.25 -14.96
CA LYS A 115 3.22 -1.82 -15.38
C LYS A 115 3.11 -3.32 -15.69
N LEU A 116 2.31 -4.07 -14.93
CA LEU A 116 2.01 -5.48 -15.20
C LEU A 116 1.34 -5.65 -16.57
N CYS A 117 0.30 -4.85 -16.84
CA CYS A 117 -0.44 -4.87 -18.09
C CYS A 117 0.44 -4.48 -19.29
N GLY A 118 1.08 -3.31 -19.22
CA GLY A 118 1.63 -2.63 -20.39
C GLY A 118 0.58 -2.14 -21.37
N LYS A 119 0.96 -1.19 -22.23
CA LYS A 119 0.05 -0.45 -23.11
C LYS A 119 -0.83 -1.33 -23.99
N GLU A 120 -0.28 -2.39 -24.58
CA GLU A 120 -1.00 -3.27 -25.51
C GLU A 120 -2.16 -4.04 -24.86
N SER A 121 -2.06 -4.42 -23.58
CA SER A 121 -3.09 -5.24 -22.95
C SER A 121 -4.22 -4.41 -22.32
N LEU A 122 -4.05 -3.09 -22.22
CA LEU A 122 -5.05 -2.19 -21.62
C LEU A 122 -6.36 -2.18 -22.41
N THR A 123 -6.35 -2.45 -23.71
CA THR A 123 -7.58 -2.61 -24.52
C THR A 123 -8.47 -3.78 -24.09
N ASN A 124 -7.94 -4.69 -23.29
CA ASN A 124 -8.60 -5.86 -22.74
C ASN A 124 -8.85 -5.72 -21.22
N VAL A 125 -8.58 -4.54 -20.65
CA VAL A 125 -8.80 -4.24 -19.22
C VAL A 125 -10.17 -3.62 -19.01
N LEU A 126 -10.93 -4.20 -18.09
CA LEU A 126 -12.10 -3.58 -17.47
C LEU A 126 -11.76 -3.17 -16.04
N ILE A 127 -11.89 -1.89 -15.73
CA ILE A 127 -11.81 -1.37 -14.38
C ILE A 127 -13.23 -1.39 -13.81
N VAL A 128 -13.49 -2.28 -12.86
CA VAL A 128 -14.84 -2.50 -12.33
C VAL A 128 -14.95 -1.84 -10.95
N THR A 129 -15.74 -0.76 -10.88
CA THR A 129 -16.04 -0.09 -9.61
C THR A 129 -17.18 -0.80 -8.89
N ASN A 130 -16.99 -1.13 -7.62
CA ASN A 130 -17.88 -1.95 -6.80
C ASN A 130 -18.26 -1.22 -5.50
N MET A 131 -19.18 -1.80 -4.72
CA MET A 131 -19.68 -1.24 -3.45
C MET A 131 -20.41 0.10 -3.59
N TRP A 132 -21.14 0.25 -4.68
CA TRP A 132 -22.03 1.37 -4.91
C TRP A 132 -23.22 1.34 -3.96
N SER A 133 -23.69 2.52 -3.57
CA SER A 133 -25.02 2.70 -2.99
C SER A 133 -26.07 2.61 -4.11
N ASP A 134 -27.28 2.22 -3.75
CA ASP A 134 -28.42 2.20 -4.67
C ASP A 134 -29.58 3.01 -4.06
N PRO A 135 -29.82 4.25 -4.52
CA PRO A 135 -29.09 4.96 -5.59
C PRO A 135 -27.67 5.42 -5.17
N PRO A 136 -26.76 5.70 -6.13
CA PRO A 136 -25.43 6.24 -5.85
C PRO A 136 -25.47 7.58 -5.11
N THR A 137 -24.56 7.78 -4.14
CA THR A 137 -24.44 9.07 -3.44
C THR A 137 -23.71 10.11 -4.28
N VAL A 138 -23.85 11.39 -3.91
CA VAL A 138 -23.13 12.48 -4.57
C VAL A 138 -21.61 12.28 -4.46
N GLU A 139 -21.10 11.82 -3.31
CA GLU A 139 -19.67 11.56 -3.15
C GLU A 139 -19.19 10.42 -4.06
N GLN A 140 -19.98 9.35 -4.23
CA GLN A 140 -19.62 8.25 -5.12
C GLN A 140 -19.56 8.68 -6.60
N ILE A 141 -20.45 9.57 -7.02
CA ILE A 141 -20.46 10.12 -8.39
C ILE A 141 -19.26 11.05 -8.60
N ALA A 142 -18.98 11.94 -7.64
CA ALA A 142 -17.80 12.79 -7.67
C ALA A 142 -16.51 11.95 -7.72
N ARG A 143 -16.46 10.88 -6.92
CA ARG A 143 -15.31 9.97 -6.87
C ARG A 143 -15.08 9.23 -8.17
N GLU A 144 -16.13 8.73 -8.83
CA GLU A 144 -15.94 8.14 -10.15
C GLU A 144 -15.43 9.16 -11.17
N THR A 145 -15.93 10.40 -11.11
CA THR A 145 -15.45 11.46 -11.99
C THR A 145 -13.95 11.69 -11.77
N GLU A 146 -13.52 11.82 -10.52
CA GLU A 146 -12.11 11.95 -10.15
C GLU A 146 -11.28 10.75 -10.63
N LEU A 147 -11.74 9.51 -10.39
CA LEU A 147 -11.05 8.30 -10.84
C LEU A 147 -10.86 8.26 -12.37
N ARG A 148 -11.80 8.84 -13.13
CA ARG A 148 -11.76 8.90 -14.59
C ARG A 148 -10.88 10.02 -15.14
N THR A 149 -10.80 11.16 -14.44
CA THR A 149 -10.21 12.40 -15.00
C THR A 149 -8.87 12.78 -14.39
N HIS A 150 -8.54 12.29 -13.20
CA HIS A 150 -7.27 12.63 -12.56
C HIS A 150 -6.12 11.82 -13.19
N PRO A 151 -4.99 12.46 -13.53
CA PRO A 151 -3.83 11.79 -14.12
C PRO A 151 -3.22 10.71 -13.21
N ASP A 152 -3.39 10.84 -11.90
CA ASP A 152 -2.90 9.87 -10.92
C ASP A 152 -3.82 8.67 -10.67
N PHE A 153 -4.98 8.60 -11.33
CA PHE A 153 -5.92 7.47 -11.21
C PHE A 153 -6.03 6.72 -12.54
N PHE A 154 -7.25 6.46 -13.01
CA PHE A 154 -7.48 5.58 -14.15
C PHE A 154 -7.37 6.29 -15.49
N LYS A 155 -7.28 7.63 -15.52
CA LYS A 155 -7.17 8.41 -16.76
C LYS A 155 -6.10 7.87 -17.71
N PRO A 156 -4.84 7.62 -17.30
CA PRO A 156 -3.82 7.15 -18.25
C PRO A 156 -4.13 5.77 -18.82
N ALA A 157 -4.81 4.90 -18.07
CA ALA A 157 -5.22 3.59 -18.57
C ALA A 157 -6.42 3.71 -19.52
N ILE A 158 -7.38 4.59 -19.22
CA ILE A 158 -8.55 4.85 -20.05
C ILE A 158 -8.11 5.42 -21.41
N GLU A 159 -7.19 6.38 -21.40
CA GLU A 159 -6.60 6.96 -22.63
C GLU A 159 -5.85 5.92 -23.47
N GLN A 160 -5.40 4.82 -22.86
CA GLN A 160 -4.74 3.70 -23.52
C GLN A 160 -5.69 2.53 -23.84
N GLY A 161 -7.00 2.70 -23.64
CA GLY A 161 -8.04 1.77 -24.09
C GLY A 161 -8.69 0.92 -23.01
N ALA A 162 -8.33 1.09 -21.73
CA ALA A 162 -9.06 0.46 -20.62
C ALA A 162 -10.48 1.04 -20.50
N THR A 163 -11.44 0.21 -20.13
CA THR A 163 -12.83 0.64 -19.94
C THR A 163 -13.22 0.54 -18.48
N ILE A 164 -13.80 1.60 -17.93
CA ILE A 164 -14.32 1.61 -16.55
C ILE A 164 -15.84 1.40 -16.53
N VAL A 165 -16.28 0.46 -15.70
CA VAL A 165 -17.68 -0.02 -15.62
C VAL A 165 -18.13 -0.06 -14.17
N ARG A 166 -19.35 0.40 -13.90
CA ARG A 166 -19.97 0.27 -12.58
C ARG A 166 -20.56 -1.13 -12.41
N ARG A 167 -20.26 -1.78 -11.29
CA ARG A 167 -20.94 -2.98 -10.84
C ARG A 167 -21.95 -2.60 -9.75
N THR A 168 -23.21 -2.46 -10.14
CA THR A 168 -24.29 -2.02 -9.25
C THR A 168 -24.85 -3.15 -8.37
N HIS A 169 -24.84 -4.40 -8.84
CA HIS A 169 -25.45 -5.52 -8.12
C HIS A 169 -24.48 -6.70 -7.92
N LYS A 170 -24.55 -7.32 -6.74
CA LYS A 170 -23.77 -8.53 -6.40
C LYS A 170 -24.56 -9.79 -6.75
N ASN A 171 -24.69 -10.06 -8.04
CA ASN A 171 -25.37 -11.26 -8.54
C ASN A 171 -24.73 -11.78 -9.83
N LYS A 172 -25.15 -12.99 -10.22
CA LYS A 172 -24.67 -13.69 -11.42
C LYS A 172 -24.89 -12.89 -12.70
N ARG A 173 -26.05 -12.25 -12.85
CA ARG A 173 -26.40 -11.46 -14.03
C ARG A 173 -25.41 -10.31 -14.23
N SER A 174 -25.18 -9.51 -13.19
CA SER A 174 -24.22 -8.40 -13.26
C SER A 174 -22.79 -8.86 -13.54
N ALA A 175 -22.36 -9.98 -12.96
CA ALA A 175 -21.04 -10.54 -13.24
C ALA A 175 -20.92 -11.00 -14.71
N HIS A 176 -21.95 -11.66 -15.24
CA HIS A 176 -22.00 -12.10 -16.64
C HIS A 176 -22.05 -10.92 -17.61
N ASP A 177 -22.81 -9.86 -17.31
CA ASP A 177 -22.88 -8.65 -18.14
C ASP A 177 -21.49 -8.01 -18.32
N ILE A 178 -20.70 -7.93 -17.25
CA ILE A 178 -19.31 -7.44 -17.29
C ILE A 178 -18.42 -8.39 -18.11
N ILE A 179 -18.53 -9.70 -17.91
CA ILE A 179 -17.71 -10.69 -18.63
C ILE A 179 -18.02 -10.69 -20.14
N ARG A 180 -19.28 -10.46 -20.54
CA ARG A 180 -19.68 -10.40 -21.95
C ARG A 180 -18.91 -9.35 -22.75
N MET A 181 -18.55 -8.23 -22.12
CA MET A 181 -17.75 -7.18 -22.75
C MET A 181 -16.34 -7.65 -23.18
N LEU A 182 -15.85 -8.76 -22.61
CA LEU A 182 -14.54 -9.34 -22.90
C LEU A 182 -14.59 -10.55 -23.83
N LEU A 183 -15.76 -11.18 -24.04
CA LEU A 183 -15.86 -12.46 -24.77
C LEU A 183 -15.31 -12.39 -26.20
N ASN A 184 -15.47 -11.25 -26.87
CA ASN A 184 -15.07 -11.05 -28.27
C ASN A 184 -13.70 -10.38 -28.44
N LYS A 185 -12.96 -10.16 -27.35
CA LYS A 185 -11.62 -9.58 -27.43
C LYS A 185 -10.61 -10.63 -27.91
N ASN A 186 -9.61 -10.20 -28.67
CA ASN A 186 -8.50 -11.06 -29.04
C ASN A 186 -7.60 -11.28 -27.81
N PRO A 187 -7.14 -12.51 -27.54
CA PRO A 187 -6.23 -12.77 -26.42
C PRO A 187 -4.91 -12.00 -26.54
N VAL A 188 -4.52 -11.33 -25.45
CA VAL A 188 -3.30 -10.53 -25.34
C VAL A 188 -2.38 -11.11 -24.27
N ALA A 189 -1.08 -10.87 -24.43
CA ALA A 189 -0.08 -11.12 -23.40
C ALA A 189 0.16 -9.84 -22.62
N MET A 190 0.15 -9.93 -21.29
CA MET A 190 0.54 -8.82 -20.41
C MET A 190 2.05 -8.60 -20.49
N LYS A 191 2.52 -7.36 -20.23
CA LYS A 191 3.94 -7.01 -20.25
C LYS A 191 4.77 -7.93 -19.35
N VAL A 192 4.31 -8.20 -18.14
CA VAL A 192 5.01 -9.09 -17.20
C VAL A 192 5.20 -10.51 -17.75
N GLN A 193 4.28 -11.00 -18.60
CA GLN A 193 4.41 -12.32 -19.21
C GLN A 193 5.56 -12.34 -20.23
N LYS A 194 5.65 -11.28 -21.05
CA LYS A 194 6.75 -11.11 -22.01
C LYS A 194 8.09 -10.93 -21.28
N GLU A 195 8.14 -10.07 -20.26
CA GLU A 195 9.34 -9.83 -19.46
C GLU A 195 9.89 -11.13 -18.82
N LEU A 196 9.02 -11.94 -18.20
CA LEU A 196 9.42 -13.17 -17.48
C LEU A 196 9.66 -14.39 -18.37
N VAL A 197 9.13 -14.42 -19.59
CA VAL A 197 9.15 -15.61 -20.44
C VAL A 197 9.90 -15.37 -21.74
N ASP A 198 9.57 -14.30 -22.47
CA ASP A 198 10.19 -14.00 -23.76
C ASP A 198 11.56 -13.32 -23.57
N GLU A 199 11.66 -12.40 -22.61
CA GLU A 199 12.90 -11.66 -22.29
C GLU A 199 13.77 -12.35 -21.22
N GLY A 200 13.25 -13.39 -20.56
CA GLY A 200 13.99 -14.15 -19.55
C GLY A 200 14.36 -13.38 -18.27
N LYS A 201 13.70 -12.26 -17.99
CA LYS A 201 13.96 -11.47 -16.78
C LYS A 201 13.56 -12.23 -15.52
N VAL A 202 14.31 -12.01 -14.45
CA VAL A 202 13.86 -12.34 -13.10
C VAL A 202 12.81 -11.33 -12.63
N LEU A 203 11.96 -11.72 -11.67
CA LEU A 203 10.85 -10.87 -11.22
C LEU A 203 11.31 -9.49 -10.73
N SER A 204 12.45 -9.42 -10.03
CA SER A 204 13.02 -8.17 -9.52
C SER A 204 13.36 -7.15 -10.60
N ASP A 205 13.55 -7.60 -11.84
CA ASP A 205 13.96 -6.77 -12.98
C ASP A 205 12.76 -6.37 -13.85
N THR A 206 11.55 -6.80 -13.48
CA THR A 206 10.33 -6.43 -14.18
C THR A 206 9.93 -4.99 -13.88
N ALA A 207 9.28 -4.32 -14.84
CA ALA A 207 8.82 -2.95 -14.64
C ALA A 207 7.81 -2.82 -13.49
N ALA A 208 7.03 -3.87 -13.23
CA ALA A 208 6.09 -3.90 -12.12
C ALA A 208 6.79 -3.98 -10.75
N TRP A 209 7.88 -4.75 -10.64
CA TRP A 209 8.64 -4.82 -9.41
C TRP A 209 9.36 -3.50 -9.11
N GLN A 210 9.99 -2.89 -10.12
CA GLN A 210 10.67 -1.61 -9.95
C GLN A 210 9.71 -0.49 -9.53
N GLU A 211 8.49 -0.46 -10.07
CA GLU A 211 7.46 0.50 -9.65
C GLU A 211 7.04 0.26 -8.19
N LEU A 212 6.87 -1.01 -7.80
CA LEU A 212 6.54 -1.36 -6.42
C LEU A 212 7.66 -0.92 -5.46
N GLU A 213 8.92 -1.16 -5.83
CA GLU A 213 10.07 -0.78 -5.01
C GLU A 213 10.25 0.74 -4.93
N HIS A 214 10.15 1.45 -6.06
CA HIS A 214 10.22 2.91 -6.08
C HIS A 214 9.14 3.55 -5.19
N GLY A 215 7.90 3.05 -5.27
CA GLY A 215 6.81 3.50 -4.40
C GLY A 215 7.01 3.20 -2.92
N ARG A 216 7.84 2.20 -2.56
CA ARG A 216 8.25 1.93 -1.17
C ARG A 216 9.34 2.90 -0.73
N THR A 217 10.36 3.14 -1.56
CA THR A 217 11.46 4.05 -1.25
C THR A 217 10.95 5.48 -1.04
N VAL A 218 10.14 5.99 -1.96
CA VAL A 218 9.59 7.36 -1.85
C VAL A 218 8.75 7.53 -0.58
N ALA A 219 7.98 6.51 -0.20
CA ALA A 219 7.21 6.57 1.03
C ALA A 219 8.11 6.52 2.27
N ALA A 220 9.14 5.68 2.28
CA ALA A 220 10.09 5.64 3.39
C ALA A 220 10.83 6.98 3.56
N GLU A 221 11.24 7.62 2.46
CA GLU A 221 11.88 8.94 2.46
C GLU A 221 10.93 10.03 2.95
N ARG A 222 9.66 10.03 2.50
CA ARG A 222 8.66 11.01 2.94
C ARG A 222 8.40 10.94 4.44
N HIS A 223 8.24 9.73 4.98
CA HIS A 223 8.03 9.58 6.41
C HIS A 223 9.29 9.91 7.22
N LYS A 224 10.49 9.64 6.68
CA LYS A 224 11.74 10.08 7.30
C LYS A 224 11.81 11.62 7.38
N ALA A 225 11.47 12.31 6.29
CA ALA A 225 11.42 13.77 6.27
C ALA A 225 10.39 14.35 7.27
N GLU A 226 9.21 13.74 7.38
CA GLU A 226 8.19 14.14 8.37
C GLU A 226 8.69 13.98 9.81
N LEU A 227 9.45 12.93 10.10
CA LEU A 227 10.10 12.77 11.42
C LEU A 227 11.19 13.82 11.67
N GLU A 228 12.02 14.12 10.67
CA GLU A 228 13.06 15.14 10.78
C GLU A 228 12.46 16.55 11.02
N GLU A 229 11.35 16.87 10.36
CA GLU A 229 10.61 18.13 10.54
C GLU A 229 10.03 18.24 11.96
N LEU A 230 9.33 17.20 12.43
CA LEU A 230 8.79 17.16 13.80
C LEU A 230 9.90 17.24 14.87
N GLN A 231 11.06 16.63 14.62
CA GLN A 231 12.22 16.72 15.50
C GLN A 231 12.83 18.13 15.51
N ALA A 232 12.88 18.82 14.36
CA ALA A 232 13.36 20.19 14.27
C ALA A 232 12.43 21.19 14.99
N GLU A 233 11.13 21.09 14.80
CA GLU A 233 10.12 21.89 15.54
C GLU A 233 10.27 21.70 17.05
N GLN A 234 10.57 20.48 17.49
CA GLN A 234 10.79 20.17 18.89
C GLN A 234 12.07 20.83 19.44
N GLU A 235 13.14 20.90 18.64
CA GLU A 235 14.40 21.53 19.04
C GLU A 235 14.27 23.06 19.10
N GLU A 236 13.52 23.67 18.18
CA GLU A 236 13.20 25.09 18.21
C GLU A 236 12.31 25.46 19.41
N ALA A 237 11.31 24.63 19.73
CA ALA A 237 10.45 24.83 20.91
C ALA A 237 11.23 24.76 22.24
N LYS A 238 12.33 23.99 22.30
CA LYS A 238 13.24 23.97 23.46
C LYS A 238 14.01 25.27 23.65
N GLY A 239 14.22 26.04 22.58
CA GLY A 239 14.96 27.30 22.61
C GLY A 239 14.23 28.47 23.30
N TYR A 240 12.93 28.34 23.56
CA TYR A 240 12.06 29.42 24.08
C TYR A 240 11.56 29.22 25.52
N SER A 241 12.23 28.39 26.34
CA SER A 241 11.60 27.95 27.61
C SER A 241 11.60 29.01 28.72
N ASP A 242 10.41 29.59 28.98
CA ASP A 242 9.91 30.01 30.31
C ASP A 242 9.16 28.82 31.00
N GLU A 243 8.84 28.92 32.30
CA GLU A 243 8.24 27.85 33.14
C GLU A 243 6.90 27.26 32.60
N SER A 244 6.15 27.97 31.75
CA SER A 244 4.96 27.42 31.07
C SER A 244 5.29 26.41 29.96
N GLY A 245 6.53 26.40 29.45
CA GLY A 245 6.95 25.56 28.33
C GLY A 245 7.05 24.08 28.64
N GLN A 246 7.14 23.67 29.91
CA GLN A 246 7.37 22.26 30.29
C GLN A 246 6.20 21.33 29.94
N SER A 247 4.96 21.82 30.03
CA SER A 247 3.77 21.04 29.68
C SER A 247 3.59 20.91 28.15
N GLU A 248 3.88 21.99 27.42
CA GLU A 248 3.86 21.98 25.95
C GLU A 248 4.97 21.08 25.40
N LEU A 249 6.19 21.14 25.95
CA LEU A 249 7.31 20.30 25.54
C LEU A 249 7.01 18.80 25.74
N ALA A 250 6.28 18.44 26.80
CA ALA A 250 5.86 17.08 27.06
C ALA A 250 4.80 16.59 26.04
N GLN A 251 3.87 17.46 25.63
CA GLN A 251 2.90 17.14 24.57
C GLN A 251 3.59 16.95 23.22
N TYR A 252 4.54 17.83 22.86
CA TYR A 252 5.35 17.67 21.64
C TYR A 252 6.18 16.39 21.68
N GLN A 253 6.86 16.06 22.78
CA GLN A 253 7.60 14.81 22.96
C GLN A 253 6.72 13.56 22.78
N GLN A 254 5.49 13.62 23.28
CA GLN A 254 4.53 12.52 23.13
C GLN A 254 4.04 12.39 21.67
N GLY A 255 3.87 13.52 20.98
CA GLY A 255 3.56 13.57 19.54
C GLY A 255 4.66 12.96 18.67
N VAL A 256 5.93 13.32 18.93
CA VAL A 256 7.10 12.78 18.22
C VAL A 256 7.23 11.27 18.45
N LYS A 257 7.12 10.80 19.70
CA LYS A 257 7.14 9.35 19.99
C LYS A 257 5.99 8.60 19.30
N ALA A 258 4.78 9.17 19.30
CA ALA A 258 3.65 8.57 18.62
C ALA A 258 3.85 8.51 17.10
N ALA A 259 4.47 9.54 16.51
CA ALA A 259 4.84 9.59 15.10
C ALA A 259 5.94 8.58 14.76
N GLU A 260 7.00 8.47 15.58
CA GLU A 260 8.06 7.46 15.43
C GLU A 260 7.53 6.04 15.53
N GLU A 261 6.70 5.75 16.54
CA GLU A 261 6.06 4.44 16.64
C GLU A 261 5.15 4.13 15.45
N ARG A 262 4.45 5.14 14.92
CA ARG A 262 3.63 5.00 13.73
C ARG A 262 4.49 4.67 12.51
N PHE A 263 5.60 5.39 12.33
CA PHE A 263 6.55 5.13 11.27
C PHE A 263 7.19 3.75 11.38
N LEU A 264 7.62 3.33 12.57
CA LEU A 264 8.18 2.00 12.80
C LEU A 264 7.15 0.89 12.54
N ARG A 265 5.88 1.09 12.90
CA ARG A 265 4.79 0.16 12.55
C ARG A 265 4.59 0.08 11.03
N GLU A 266 4.65 1.20 10.34
CA GLU A 266 4.48 1.27 8.88
C GLU A 266 5.68 0.66 8.14
N LEU A 267 6.91 0.93 8.59
CA LEU A 267 8.13 0.25 8.16
C LEU A 267 8.09 -1.26 8.45
N ALA A 268 7.54 -1.69 9.58
CA ALA A 268 7.40 -3.11 9.91
C ALA A 268 6.40 -3.82 8.98
N VAL A 269 5.34 -3.14 8.54
CA VAL A 269 4.43 -3.64 7.50
C VAL A 269 5.15 -3.71 6.16
N LEU A 270 5.95 -2.70 5.81
CA LEU A 270 6.79 -2.71 4.61
C LEU A 270 7.88 -3.81 4.66
N ARG A 271 8.35 -4.17 5.86
CA ARG A 271 9.37 -5.21 6.11
C ARG A 271 8.88 -6.64 5.90
N LYS A 272 7.58 -6.91 5.93
CA LYS A 272 7.01 -8.28 5.89
C LYS A 272 7.29 -9.07 4.60
N GLY A 273 7.97 -8.49 3.61
CA GLY A 273 8.28 -9.13 2.32
C GLY A 273 9.77 -9.30 2.02
N TYR A 274 10.65 -9.12 3.00
CA TYR A 274 12.10 -9.09 2.77
C TYR A 274 12.82 -10.28 3.39
N ASP A 275 13.32 -11.15 2.51
CA ASP A 275 14.50 -11.99 2.73
C ASP A 275 15.59 -11.49 1.77
N ASP A 276 16.01 -10.22 1.94
CA ASP A 276 17.08 -9.63 1.12
C ASP A 276 18.05 -8.85 2.01
N ALA A 277 19.32 -9.26 2.00
CA ALA A 277 20.39 -8.76 2.86
C ALA A 277 20.63 -7.24 2.72
N ARG A 278 20.13 -6.61 1.66
CA ARG A 278 20.16 -5.16 1.46
C ARG A 278 19.22 -4.40 2.40
N TRP A 279 18.02 -4.91 2.63
CA TRP A 279 17.07 -4.27 3.55
C TRP A 279 17.49 -4.44 5.01
N GLN A 280 18.12 -5.56 5.35
CA GLN A 280 18.74 -5.72 6.68
C GLN A 280 19.79 -4.65 6.92
N ARG A 281 20.69 -4.40 5.96
CA ARG A 281 21.69 -3.32 6.07
C ARG A 281 21.06 -1.94 6.19
N GLN A 282 20.00 -1.66 5.42
CA GLN A 282 19.31 -0.37 5.46
C GLN A 282 18.56 -0.16 6.79
N ALA A 283 17.87 -1.20 7.27
CA ALA A 283 17.10 -1.16 8.52
C ALA A 283 18.00 -1.18 9.76
N GLU A 284 19.15 -1.84 9.68
CA GLU A 284 20.19 -1.82 10.73
C GLU A 284 20.81 -0.42 10.83
N LYS A 285 21.10 0.21 9.69
CA LYS A 285 21.56 1.61 9.65
C LYS A 285 20.55 2.60 10.25
N ILE A 286 19.27 2.46 9.91
CA ILE A 286 18.19 3.29 10.49
C ILE A 286 18.06 3.04 12.00
N ARG A 287 18.23 1.78 12.45
CA ARG A 287 18.17 1.42 13.87
C ARG A 287 19.36 1.97 14.64
N ASP A 288 20.56 1.95 14.06
CA ASP A 288 21.77 2.54 14.64
C ASP A 288 21.65 4.06 14.72
N GLU A 289 21.08 4.71 13.70
CA GLU A 289 20.78 6.15 13.70
C GLU A 289 19.76 6.52 14.79
N LEU A 290 18.67 5.74 14.95
CA LEU A 290 17.68 5.92 16.02
C LEU A 290 18.29 5.74 17.41
N LYS A 291 19.13 4.73 17.59
CA LYS A 291 19.81 4.47 18.86
C LYS A 291 20.79 5.59 19.21
N ALA A 292 21.56 6.08 18.24
CA ALA A 292 22.45 7.23 18.43
C ALA A 292 21.66 8.50 18.80
N MET A 293 20.45 8.67 18.25
CA MET A 293 19.55 9.76 18.59
C MET A 293 19.02 9.66 20.03
N GLU A 294 18.59 8.46 20.46
CA GLU A 294 18.16 8.20 21.84
C GLU A 294 19.31 8.43 22.84
N ASP A 295 20.51 7.94 22.53
CA ASP A 295 21.70 8.14 23.36
C ASP A 295 22.06 9.65 23.47
N CYS A 296 21.90 10.41 22.38
CA CYS A 296 22.10 11.85 22.37
C CYS A 296 21.03 12.57 23.24
N GLN A 297 19.75 12.21 23.11
CA GLN A 297 18.68 12.75 23.95
C GLN A 297 18.89 12.45 25.44
N GLN A 298 19.36 11.25 25.77
CA GLN A 298 19.65 10.83 27.13
C GLN A 298 20.79 11.67 27.73
N ALA A 299 21.88 11.86 26.98
CA ALA A 299 23.02 12.68 27.40
C ALA A 299 22.63 14.14 27.64
N VAL A 300 21.77 14.71 26.79
CA VAL A 300 21.26 16.08 26.97
C VAL A 300 20.38 16.19 28.22
N ARG A 301 19.53 15.20 28.50
CA ARG A 301 18.74 15.15 29.75
C ARG A 301 19.62 15.14 31.00
N GLU A 302 20.67 14.31 31.00
CA GLU A 302 21.59 14.22 32.14
C GLU A 302 22.35 15.54 32.37
N GLN A 303 22.75 16.24 31.30
CA GLN A 303 23.37 17.56 31.42
C GLN A 303 22.42 18.61 32.00
N LEU A 304 21.15 18.60 31.58
CA LEU A 304 20.15 19.53 32.10
C LEU A 304 19.86 19.28 33.59
N GLU A 305 19.73 18.02 34.00
CA GLU A 305 19.57 17.65 35.41
C GLU A 305 20.80 18.06 36.25
N ALA A 306 22.00 17.90 35.71
CA ALA A 306 23.23 18.31 36.39
C ALA A 306 23.30 19.84 36.58
N ALA A 307 22.89 20.62 35.57
CA ALA A 307 22.83 22.07 35.65
C ALA A 307 21.80 22.56 36.68
N LEU A 308 20.62 21.94 36.72
CA LEU A 308 19.58 22.21 37.73
C LEU A 308 20.10 21.95 39.15
N ARG A 309 20.76 20.80 39.38
CA ARG A 309 21.35 20.49 40.69
C ARG A 309 22.44 21.49 41.09
N GLN A 310 23.24 21.97 40.14
CA GLN A 310 24.24 23.02 40.41
C GLN A 310 23.59 24.35 40.78
N GLN A 311 22.51 24.72 40.11
CA GLN A 311 21.77 25.94 40.40
C GLN A 311 21.13 25.89 41.79
N GLU A 312 20.47 24.78 42.14
CA GLU A 312 19.90 24.54 43.47
C GLU A 312 20.97 24.56 44.56
N ALA A 313 22.14 23.97 44.31
CA ALA A 313 23.26 24.00 45.24
C ALA A 313 23.81 25.43 45.44
N SER A 314 23.89 26.22 44.37
CA SER A 314 24.32 27.63 44.42
C SER A 314 23.32 28.51 45.17
N GLU A 315 22.02 28.34 44.92
CA GLU A 315 20.96 29.04 45.66
C GLU A 315 20.94 28.66 47.13
N SER A 316 21.10 27.38 47.45
CA SER A 316 21.22 26.90 48.83
C SER A 316 22.46 27.48 49.53
N HIS A 317 23.58 27.61 48.81
CA HIS A 317 24.80 28.24 49.32
C HIS A 317 24.61 29.74 49.59
N LEU A 318 23.96 30.46 48.66
CA LEU A 318 23.59 31.87 48.81
C LEU A 318 22.63 32.11 49.97
N ARG A 319 21.61 31.26 50.13
CA ARG A 319 20.68 31.32 51.28
C ARG A 319 21.42 31.09 52.59
N ASN A 320 22.35 30.15 52.65
CA ASN A 320 23.17 29.91 53.84
C ASN A 320 24.12 31.08 54.16
N LEU A 321 24.71 31.73 53.14
CA LEU A 321 25.52 32.94 53.32
C LEU A 321 24.69 34.12 53.84
N GLN A 322 23.50 34.34 53.29
CA GLN A 322 22.57 35.37 53.76
C GLN A 322 22.14 35.13 55.21
N LYS A 323 21.89 33.86 55.58
CA LYS A 323 21.53 33.49 56.96
C LYS A 323 22.69 33.76 57.94
N ARG A 324 23.93 33.44 57.55
CA ARG A 324 25.12 33.75 58.35
C ARG A 324 25.36 35.25 58.48
N LEU A 325 25.11 36.03 57.43
CA LEU A 325 25.20 37.50 57.50
C LEU A 325 24.14 38.10 58.44
N ALA A 326 22.93 37.53 58.47
CA ALA A 326 21.89 37.93 59.43
C ALA A 326 22.24 37.57 60.89
N ASP A 327 22.95 36.46 61.12
CA ASP A 327 23.40 36.04 62.46
C ASP A 327 24.59 36.88 63.00
N PHE A 328 25.30 37.63 62.14
CA PHE A 328 26.46 38.45 62.52
C PHE A 328 26.16 39.95 62.79
N GLY A 329 24.88 40.37 62.74
CA GLY A 329 24.41 41.63 63.32
C GLY A 329 25.14 42.91 62.90
N ILE A 330 24.75 43.47 61.75
CA ILE A 330 24.62 44.92 61.55
C ILE A 330 23.15 45.18 61.21
#